data_AF-A0A6P2BGK8-F1
#
_entry.id   AF-A0A6P2BGK8-F1
#
_cell.length_a   1.000
_cell.length_b   1.000
_cell.length_c   1.000
_cell.angle_alpha   90.00
_cell.angle_beta   90.00
_cell.angle_gamma   90.00
#
_symmetry.space_group_name_H-M   'P 1'
#
loop_
_entity.id
_entity.type
_entity.pdbx_description
1 polymer ?
#
loop_
_entity_poly.entity_id
_entity_poly.type
_entity_poly.pdbx_seq_one_letter_code
_entity_poly.pdbx_strand_id
1 'polypeptide(L)'
;MSFNLMPVRLSQEDIGEVWRCAFDRRETDYYLEPVGSHGNLNAEPAINPHYRGELDFNLSNRNMALVMSALSLRMSDEGALFKIEEFQAATTRWLTRNMGVPSQEIPTTKCSEDRWVEFGVDEGYLNRKIEQAAAIAREGRTRGATHIMVI
;
A
#
# COMPACT_ATOMS: atom_id res chain seq x y z
N MET A 1 -25.80 6.84 34.44
CA MET A 1 -26.69 7.10 33.29
C MET A 1 -26.45 6.00 32.28
N SER A 2 -27.47 5.19 32.01
CA SER A 2 -27.40 4.06 31.07
C SER A 2 -27.93 4.54 29.72
N PHE A 3 -27.19 4.30 28.64
CA PHE A 3 -27.66 4.59 27.28
C PHE A 3 -28.35 3.35 26.70
N ASN A 4 -29.64 3.51 26.39
CA ASN A 4 -30.42 2.54 25.63
C ASN A 4 -30.01 2.61 24.16
N LEU A 5 -29.50 1.51 23.62
CA LEU A 5 -29.35 1.32 22.17
C LEU A 5 -30.65 0.69 21.65
N MET A 6 -31.38 1.43 20.79
CA MET A 6 -32.47 0.84 20.02
C MET A 6 -31.88 0.04 18.85
N PRO A 7 -32.42 -1.15 18.52
CA PRO A 7 -31.96 -1.92 17.38
C PRO A 7 -32.58 -1.34 16.10
N VAL A 8 -31.75 -0.79 15.22
CA VAL A 8 -32.13 -0.50 13.84
C VAL A 8 -32.12 -1.82 13.08
N ARG A 9 -33.30 -2.25 12.60
CA ARG A 9 -33.38 -3.36 11.63
C ARG A 9 -32.91 -2.84 10.28
N LEU A 10 -31.78 -3.35 9.80
CA LEU A 10 -31.37 -3.17 8.42
C LEU A 10 -32.12 -4.17 7.54
N SER A 11 -32.61 -3.69 6.41
CA SER A 11 -33.40 -4.48 5.45
C SER A 11 -32.48 -5.07 4.39
N GLN A 12 -32.94 -6.12 3.71
CA GLN A 12 -32.18 -6.88 2.70
C GLN A 12 -31.73 -6.06 1.46
N GLU A 13 -32.02 -4.76 1.38
CA GLU A 13 -31.61 -3.90 0.26
C GLU A 13 -30.19 -3.30 0.41
N ASP A 14 -29.56 -3.43 1.59
CA ASP A 14 -28.23 -2.84 1.85
C ASP A 14 -27.03 -3.62 1.26
N ILE A 15 -27.28 -4.68 0.48
CA ILE A 15 -26.26 -5.57 -0.12
C ILE A 15 -25.67 -4.99 -1.43
N GLY A 16 -25.85 -3.69 -1.68
CA GLY A 16 -25.55 -3.05 -2.97
C GLY A 16 -24.74 -1.77 -2.92
N GLU A 17 -24.27 -1.30 -1.76
CA GLU A 17 -23.61 0.01 -1.68
C GLU A 17 -22.08 -0.04 -1.83
N VAL A 18 -21.65 0.74 -2.82
CA VAL A 18 -20.28 1.02 -3.23
C VAL A 18 -19.48 1.64 -2.09
N TRP A 19 -18.37 1.00 -1.72
CA TRP A 19 -17.37 1.55 -0.79
C TRP A 19 -16.96 2.97 -1.21
N ARG A 20 -17.34 3.98 -0.40
CA ARG A 20 -16.80 5.34 -0.52
C ARG A 20 -15.53 5.44 0.33
N CYS A 21 -14.38 5.63 -0.30
CA CYS A 21 -13.18 6.11 0.39
C CYS A 21 -13.42 7.54 0.87
N ALA A 22 -13.91 7.71 2.10
CA ALA A 22 -13.96 9.01 2.76
C ALA A 22 -12.61 9.26 3.44
N PHE A 23 -11.83 10.18 2.87
CA PHE A 23 -10.59 10.68 3.48
C PHE A 23 -10.94 11.83 4.43
N ASP A 24 -11.08 11.56 5.72
CA ASP A 24 -11.10 12.60 6.76
C ASP A 24 -9.67 12.79 7.28
N ARG A 25 -9.14 14.01 7.14
CA ARG A 25 -7.78 14.39 7.58
C ARG A 25 -7.60 14.39 9.11
N ARG A 26 -8.63 14.09 9.89
CA ARG A 26 -8.61 14.17 11.36
C ARG A 26 -8.52 12.83 12.08
N GLU A 27 -8.68 11.71 11.39
CA GLU A 27 -8.57 10.37 11.97
C GLU A 27 -7.54 9.57 11.19
N THR A 28 -6.33 9.46 11.75
CA THR A 28 -5.29 8.53 11.31
C THR A 28 -5.56 7.08 11.75
N ASP A 29 -6.77 6.78 12.19
CA ASP A 29 -7.17 5.43 12.52
C ASP A 29 -7.82 4.81 11.28
N TYR A 30 -7.05 4.00 10.55
CA TYR A 30 -7.63 3.05 9.60
C TYR A 30 -8.45 2.02 10.38
N TYR A 31 -9.70 2.35 10.74
CA TYR A 31 -10.66 1.34 11.14
C TYR A 31 -11.07 0.59 9.87
N LEU A 32 -10.39 -0.52 9.61
CA LEU A 32 -11.06 -1.63 8.94
C LEU A 32 -12.19 -2.03 9.90
N GLU A 33 -13.37 -1.45 9.75
CA GLU A 33 -14.54 -2.01 10.41
C GLU A 33 -14.64 -3.46 9.93
N PRO A 34 -14.55 -4.45 10.83
CA PRO A 34 -14.76 -5.82 10.44
C PRO A 34 -16.16 -5.89 9.85
N VAL A 35 -16.24 -6.26 8.57
CA VAL A 35 -17.51 -6.59 7.92
C VAL A 35 -18.11 -7.75 8.71
N GLY A 36 -19.10 -7.44 9.55
CA GLY A 36 -19.80 -8.41 10.37
C GLY A 36 -19.10 -8.74 11.70
N SER A 37 -19.05 -7.80 12.64
CA SER A 37 -18.73 -8.10 14.05
C SER A 37 -19.87 -8.79 14.80
N HIS A 38 -20.63 -9.68 14.16
CA HIS A 38 -21.45 -10.71 14.83
C HIS A 38 -21.53 -11.97 13.95
N GLY A 39 -20.39 -12.59 13.63
CA GLY A 39 -20.34 -13.81 12.82
C GLY A 39 -19.28 -14.77 13.33
N ASN A 40 -19.72 -15.94 13.78
CA ASN A 40 -18.97 -17.15 14.11
C ASN A 40 -17.46 -17.13 13.73
N LEU A 41 -16.57 -17.16 14.73
CA LEU A 41 -15.10 -17.24 14.56
C LEU A 41 -14.61 -18.47 13.76
N ASN A 42 -15.51 -19.41 13.45
CA ASN A 42 -15.25 -20.60 12.61
C ASN A 42 -15.74 -20.46 11.16
N ALA A 43 -16.31 -19.32 10.77
CA ALA A 43 -16.68 -19.09 9.37
C ALA A 43 -15.41 -18.77 8.56
N GLU A 44 -15.24 -19.43 7.42
CA GLU A 44 -14.15 -19.09 6.49
C GLU A 44 -14.28 -17.62 6.06
N PRO A 45 -13.15 -16.88 5.98
CA PRO A 45 -13.18 -15.49 5.55
C PRO A 45 -13.74 -15.40 4.13
N ALA A 46 -14.64 -14.45 3.90
CA ALA A 46 -15.19 -14.20 2.58
C ALA A 46 -14.06 -13.87 1.59
N ILE A 47 -13.99 -14.60 0.48
CA ILE A 47 -13.03 -14.33 -0.60
C ILE A 47 -13.35 -12.95 -1.18
N ASN A 48 -12.35 -12.06 -1.27
CA ASN A 48 -12.50 -10.79 -1.95
C ASN A 48 -12.30 -11.01 -3.48
N PRO A 49 -13.37 -11.04 -4.30
CA PRO A 49 -13.26 -11.28 -5.74
C PRO A 49 -12.57 -10.13 -6.49
N HIS A 50 -12.35 -8.99 -5.83
CA HIS A 50 -11.68 -7.82 -6.37
C HIS A 50 -10.21 -7.70 -5.94
N TYR A 51 -9.71 -8.62 -5.09
CA TYR A 51 -8.30 -8.65 -4.71
C TYR A 51 -7.42 -8.96 -5.93
N ARG A 52 -6.34 -8.21 -6.05
CA ARG A 52 -5.38 -8.29 -7.16
C ARG A 52 -3.99 -8.43 -6.56
N GLY A 53 -3.54 -9.66 -6.40
CA GLY A 53 -2.25 -9.97 -5.74
C GLY A 53 -1.04 -9.40 -6.48
N GLU A 54 -1.17 -9.13 -7.78
CA GLU A 54 -0.15 -8.44 -8.56
C GLU A 54 0.04 -6.97 -8.14
N LEU A 55 -0.98 -6.37 -7.53
CA LEU A 55 -0.96 -5.00 -6.99
C LEU A 55 -0.66 -4.97 -5.49
N ASP A 56 -0.38 -6.14 -4.88
CA ASP A 56 0.02 -6.24 -3.49
C ASP A 56 1.43 -5.67 -3.30
N PHE A 57 1.47 -4.41 -2.87
CA PHE A 57 2.69 -3.64 -2.73
C PHE A 57 2.93 -3.23 -1.29
N ASN A 58 3.05 -4.24 -0.44
CA ASN A 58 3.45 -4.09 0.95
C ASN A 58 4.97 -4.14 1.07
N LEU A 59 5.58 -3.03 1.50
CA LEU A 59 7.02 -2.93 1.76
C LEU A 59 7.23 -2.60 3.23
N SER A 60 8.33 -3.09 3.82
CA SER A 60 8.79 -2.54 5.10
C SER A 60 9.18 -1.06 4.94
N ASN A 61 9.09 -0.27 6.01
CA ASN A 61 9.41 1.17 5.97
C ASN A 61 10.79 1.44 5.35
N ARG A 62 11.80 0.62 5.69
CA ARG A 62 13.14 0.69 5.10
C ARG A 62 13.13 0.46 3.59
N ASN A 63 12.42 -0.57 3.13
CA ASN A 63 12.34 -0.89 1.71
C ASN A 63 11.53 0.15 0.93
N MET A 64 10.50 0.73 1.55
CA MET A 64 9.76 1.86 0.99
C MET A 64 10.66 3.07 0.82
N ALA A 65 11.44 3.43 1.86
CA ALA A 65 12.41 4.52 1.78
C ALA A 65 13.45 4.30 0.66
N LEU A 66 13.92 3.07 0.47
CA LEU A 66 14.83 2.72 -0.61
C LEU A 66 14.20 2.95 -1.99
N VAL A 67 12.96 2.51 -2.19
CA VAL A 67 12.21 2.72 -3.46
C VAL A 67 11.95 4.21 -3.71
N MET A 68 11.46 4.94 -2.70
CA MET A 68 11.16 6.37 -2.84
C MET A 68 12.43 7.20 -3.10
N SER A 69 13.53 6.87 -2.42
CA SER A 69 14.84 7.48 -2.67
C SER A 69 15.30 7.22 -4.12
N ALA A 70 15.14 6.00 -4.64
CA ALA A 70 15.47 5.68 -6.02
C ALA A 70 14.64 6.50 -7.03
N LEU A 71 13.37 6.75 -6.71
CA LEU A 71 12.46 7.57 -7.53
C LEU A 71 12.67 9.09 -7.34
N SER A 72 13.56 9.50 -6.44
CA SER A 72 13.73 10.90 -6.03
C SER A 72 12.43 11.54 -5.51
N LEU A 73 11.58 10.72 -4.88
CA LEU A 73 10.34 11.14 -4.24
C LEU A 73 10.57 11.23 -2.72
N ARG A 74 10.15 12.34 -2.12
CA ARG A 74 10.25 12.53 -0.67
C ARG A 74 8.99 12.03 0.00
N MET A 75 9.16 11.30 1.09
CA MET A 75 8.09 10.78 1.95
C MET A 75 8.37 11.23 3.38
N SER A 76 7.33 11.53 4.16
CA SER A 76 7.48 11.72 5.62
C SER A 76 7.30 10.38 6.34
N ASP A 77 7.50 10.37 7.65
CA ASP A 77 7.35 9.17 8.46
C ASP A 77 5.90 8.67 8.51
N GLU A 78 4.94 9.55 8.20
CA GLU A 78 3.50 9.28 8.15
C GLU A 78 3.01 8.92 6.72
N GLY A 79 3.93 8.77 5.76
CA GLY A 79 3.61 8.47 4.38
C GLY A 79 3.62 9.69 3.46
N ALA A 80 3.01 9.56 2.27
CA ALA A 80 2.91 10.65 1.31
C ALA A 80 1.78 10.44 0.29
N LEU A 81 1.31 11.56 -0.25
CA LEU A 81 0.35 11.59 -1.36
C LEU A 81 1.01 12.21 -2.59
N PHE A 82 1.16 11.43 -3.65
CA PHE A 82 1.79 11.88 -4.90
C PHE A 82 0.74 12.00 -6.00
N LYS A 83 0.85 13.01 -6.87
CA LYS A 83 0.06 13.01 -8.11
C LYS A 83 0.44 11.80 -8.95
N ILE A 84 -0.56 11.11 -9.49
CA ILE A 84 -0.35 9.85 -10.21
C ILE A 84 0.56 10.04 -11.45
N GLU A 85 0.47 11.20 -12.11
CA GLU A 85 1.30 11.55 -13.25
C GLU A 85 2.76 11.77 -12.86
N GLU A 86 3.02 12.45 -11.74
CA GLU A 86 4.37 12.70 -11.23
C GLU A 86 5.02 11.38 -10.79
N PHE A 87 4.24 10.53 -10.11
CA PHE A 87 4.66 9.21 -9.70
C PHE A 87 4.98 8.31 -10.90
N GLN A 88 4.07 8.24 -11.88
CA GLN A 88 4.26 7.46 -13.11
C GLN A 88 5.47 7.98 -13.92
N ALA A 89 5.67 9.30 -13.97
CA ALA A 89 6.83 9.89 -14.63
C ALA A 89 8.14 9.52 -13.90
N ALA A 90 8.15 9.51 -12.56
CA ALA A 90 9.30 9.12 -11.77
C ALA A 90 9.67 7.65 -12.01
N THR A 91 8.71 6.73 -11.95
CA THR A 91 8.95 5.31 -12.21
C THR A 91 9.44 5.08 -13.64
N THR A 92 8.79 5.72 -14.63
CA THR A 92 9.19 5.60 -16.05
C THR A 92 10.61 6.11 -16.27
N ARG A 93 10.97 7.27 -15.71
CA ARG A 93 12.33 7.82 -15.83
C ARG A 93 13.37 6.86 -15.25
N TRP A 94 13.09 6.28 -14.08
CA TRP A 94 14.00 5.35 -13.44
C TRP A 94 14.18 4.07 -14.27
N LEU A 95 13.08 3.48 -14.75
CA LEU A 95 13.10 2.24 -15.55
C LEU A 95 13.83 2.44 -16.88
N THR A 96 13.60 3.56 -17.55
CA THR A 96 14.31 3.89 -18.80
C THR A 96 15.81 4.06 -18.57
N ARG A 97 16.21 4.70 -17.46
CA ARG A 97 17.64 4.89 -17.13
C ARG A 97 18.34 3.58 -16.76
N ASN A 98 17.64 2.65 -16.11
CA ASN A 98 18.21 1.40 -15.60
C ASN A 98 17.82 0.18 -16.44
N MET A 99 17.42 0.40 -17.69
CA MET A 99 16.99 -0.68 -18.59
C MET A 99 18.15 -1.64 -18.86
N GLY A 100 17.93 -2.93 -18.62
CA GLY A 100 18.96 -3.97 -18.81
C GLY A 100 20.08 -3.95 -17.77
N VAL A 101 20.00 -3.11 -16.74
CA VAL A 101 20.96 -3.06 -15.64
C VAL A 101 20.23 -3.37 -14.33
N PRO A 102 20.50 -4.53 -13.71
CA PRO A 102 19.89 -4.83 -12.43
C PRO A 102 20.44 -3.89 -11.35
N SER A 103 19.58 -3.50 -10.41
CA SER A 103 20.01 -2.76 -9.22
C SER A 103 20.95 -3.61 -8.38
N GLN A 104 22.02 -3.01 -7.86
CA GLN A 104 22.96 -3.72 -7.01
C GLN A 104 22.28 -4.32 -5.78
N GLU A 105 22.79 -5.48 -5.35
CA GLU A 105 22.42 -6.05 -4.06
C GLU A 105 22.87 -5.12 -2.92
N ILE A 106 22.10 -5.13 -1.83
CA ILE A 106 22.52 -4.54 -0.56
C ILE A 106 22.79 -5.72 0.37
N PRO A 107 24.01 -5.90 0.90
CA PRO A 107 24.34 -7.05 1.73
C PRO A 107 23.61 -6.98 3.07
N THR A 108 23.37 -8.16 3.65
CA THR A 108 22.96 -8.25 5.06
C THR A 108 24.16 -7.96 5.95
N THR A 109 24.03 -6.99 6.85
CA THR A 109 25.11 -6.55 7.73
C THR A 109 24.76 -6.77 9.19
N LYS A 110 25.71 -7.30 9.96
CA LYS A 110 25.61 -7.31 11.42
C LYS A 110 26.18 -5.97 11.91
N CYS A 111 25.35 -5.16 12.56
CA CYS A 111 25.85 -3.93 13.18
C CYS A 111 26.75 -4.33 14.34
N SER A 112 28.05 -4.05 14.24
CA SER A 112 29.09 -4.57 15.14
C SER A 112 28.93 -4.12 16.59
N GLU A 113 28.29 -2.98 16.81
CA GLU A 113 28.04 -2.39 18.14
C GLU A 113 26.67 -2.77 18.71
N ASP A 114 25.83 -3.45 17.91
CA ASP A 114 24.42 -3.66 18.16
C ASP A 114 24.07 -5.17 18.15
N ARG A 115 23.00 -5.56 18.86
CA ARG A 115 22.50 -6.95 18.85
C ARG A 115 21.59 -7.25 17.65
N TRP A 116 21.60 -6.40 16.62
CA TRP A 116 20.68 -6.45 15.50
C TRP A 116 21.40 -6.72 14.18
N VAL A 117 20.63 -7.23 13.21
CA VAL A 117 21.07 -7.47 11.84
C VAL A 117 20.23 -6.59 10.92
N GLU A 118 20.89 -5.85 10.04
CA GLU A 118 20.23 -5.13 8.96
C GLU A 118 20.14 -6.06 7.74
N PHE A 119 18.92 -6.48 7.41
CA PHE A 119 18.70 -7.36 6.27
C PHE A 119 18.84 -6.61 4.95
N GLY A 120 19.61 -7.22 4.05
CA GLY A 120 19.86 -6.75 2.71
C GLY A 120 18.68 -6.87 1.75
N VAL A 121 18.92 -6.52 0.49
CA VAL A 121 18.03 -6.84 -0.64
C VAL A 121 18.84 -7.46 -1.76
N ASP A 122 18.22 -8.32 -2.55
CA ASP A 122 18.87 -9.02 -3.65
C ASP A 122 19.10 -8.11 -4.87
N GLU A 123 19.96 -8.56 -5.78
CA GLU A 123 20.16 -7.92 -7.06
C GLU A 123 18.83 -7.83 -7.85
N GLY A 124 18.61 -6.69 -8.52
CA GLY A 124 17.39 -6.42 -9.26
C GLY A 124 16.15 -6.13 -8.39
N TYR A 125 16.29 -6.06 -7.06
CA TYR A 125 15.19 -5.73 -6.15
C TYR A 125 14.45 -4.44 -6.56
N LEU A 126 15.19 -3.35 -6.83
CA LEU A 126 14.58 -2.08 -7.20
C LEU A 126 13.90 -2.14 -8.56
N ASN A 127 14.44 -2.89 -9.52
CA ASN A 127 13.81 -3.08 -10.83
C ASN A 127 12.40 -3.67 -10.65
N ARG A 128 12.30 -4.79 -9.91
CA ARG A 128 11.01 -5.46 -9.68
C ARG A 128 10.02 -4.58 -8.93
N LYS A 129 10.47 -3.89 -7.88
CA LYS A 129 9.58 -3.05 -7.06
C LYS A 129 9.13 -1.78 -7.79
N ILE A 130 10.00 -1.16 -8.59
CA ILE A 130 9.63 0.03 -9.37
C ILE A 130 8.74 -0.34 -10.56
N GLU A 131 8.94 -1.51 -11.18
CA GLU A 131 8.01 -2.06 -12.19
C GLU A 131 6.62 -2.29 -11.58
N GLN A 132 6.55 -2.90 -10.39
CA GLN A 132 5.29 -3.09 -9.68
C GLN A 132 4.63 -1.75 -9.32
N ALA A 133 5.40 -0.78 -8.82
CA ALA A 133 4.92 0.58 -8.55
C ALA A 133 4.37 1.27 -9.82
N ALA A 134 5.03 1.10 -10.97
CA ALA A 134 4.56 1.62 -12.25
C ALA A 134 3.23 0.97 -12.68
N ALA A 135 3.08 -0.34 -12.46
CA ALA A 135 1.83 -1.05 -12.73
C ALA A 135 0.67 -0.54 -11.87
N ILE A 136 0.92 -0.29 -10.57
CA ILE A 136 -0.07 0.29 -9.65
C ILE A 136 -0.51 1.67 -10.11
N ALA A 137 0.44 2.53 -10.50
CA ALA A 137 0.13 3.86 -11.01
C ALA A 137 -0.72 3.80 -12.28
N ARG A 138 -0.41 2.85 -13.18
CA ARG A 138 -1.20 2.63 -14.40
C ARG A 138 -2.61 2.16 -14.09
N GLU A 139 -2.76 1.17 -13.21
CA GLU A 139 -4.07 0.64 -12.83
C GLU A 139 -4.91 1.71 -12.10
N GLY A 140 -4.31 2.44 -11.16
CA GLY A 140 -4.96 3.54 -10.47
C GLY A 140 -5.50 4.57 -11.47
N ARG A 141 -4.71 4.93 -12.48
CA ARG A 141 -5.14 5.85 -13.54
C ARG A 141 -6.30 5.29 -14.35
N THR A 142 -6.25 4.01 -14.73
CA THR A 142 -7.36 3.34 -15.44
C THR A 142 -8.66 3.35 -14.62
N ARG A 143 -8.55 3.37 -13.29
CA ARG A 143 -9.68 3.49 -12.36
C ARG A 143 -10.09 4.92 -12.02
N GLY A 144 -9.46 5.93 -12.64
CA GLY A 144 -9.76 7.34 -12.41
C GLY A 144 -9.09 7.94 -11.17
N ALA A 145 -8.13 7.26 -10.54
CA ALA A 145 -7.36 7.83 -9.46
C ALA A 145 -6.48 8.99 -9.96
N THR A 146 -6.39 10.04 -9.16
CA THR A 146 -5.55 11.22 -9.44
C THR A 146 -4.28 11.24 -8.61
N HIS A 147 -4.23 10.45 -7.53
CA HIS A 147 -3.11 10.40 -6.60
C HIS A 147 -2.79 8.96 -6.21
N ILE A 148 -1.54 8.72 -5.83
CA ILE A 148 -1.05 7.51 -5.18
C ILE A 148 -0.76 7.85 -3.72
N MET A 149 -1.35 7.09 -2.82
CA MET A 149 -1.09 7.16 -1.40
C MET A 149 -0.07 6.09 -1.03
N VAL A 150 0.95 6.51 -0.30
CA VAL A 150 1.96 5.65 0.29
C VAL A 150 1.84 5.78 1.80
N ILE A 151 1.76 4.66 2.49
CA ILE A 151 1.60 4.53 3.93
C ILE A 151 2.64 3.56 4.48
#